data_AF-A0A9N9EAB1-F1
#
_entry.id   AF-A0A9N9EAB1-F1
#
_cell.length_a   1.000
_cell.length_b   1.000
_cell.length_c   1.000
_cell.angle_alpha   90.00
_cell.angle_beta   90.00
_cell.angle_gamma   90.00
#
_symmetry.space_group_name_H-M   'P 1'
#
loop_
_entity.id
_entity.type
_entity.pdbx_description
1 polymer ?
#
loop_
_entity_poly.entity_id
_entity_poly.type
_entity_poly.pdbx_seq_one_letter_code
_entity_poly.pdbx_strand_id
1 'polypeptide(L)'
;PNRSEKIDEKENAWLNLASTGALVFAEKYDGEAIQYDVNSMYIYEMLKKEASWPIAPATIEGNPPKKSLQCTRYLRYNPHGIYTHYDLECARKNGLKVILMNISPNALIYERNVRITGRDMFGEWGNILYNIKKEGGTAGKVSKALLVSLWGALCEQRNGQNYGTHPRIKPFLLASARKRISEIVKPLGDQVKRIHTDGFIVAGKVELKTGIEM
;
A
#
# COMPACT_ATOMS: atom_id res chain seq x y z
N PRO A 1 18.34 20.56 0.29
CA PRO A 1 18.02 19.12 0.50
C PRO A 1 19.19 18.24 0.05
N ASN A 2 19.71 17.37 0.92
CA ASN A 2 20.67 16.36 0.50
C ASN A 2 20.02 15.50 -0.58
N ARG A 3 20.71 15.35 -1.72
CA ARG A 3 20.24 14.53 -2.84
C ARG A 3 19.99 13.11 -2.32
N SER A 4 18.84 12.52 -2.68
CA SER A 4 18.58 11.13 -2.30
C SER A 4 19.71 10.25 -2.80
N GLU A 5 20.33 9.50 -1.89
CA GLU A 5 21.41 8.58 -2.24
C GLU A 5 20.87 7.43 -3.07
N LYS A 6 21.70 6.98 -4.02
CA LYS A 6 21.36 5.86 -4.91
C LYS A 6 21.05 4.62 -4.08
N ILE A 7 20.01 3.90 -4.48
CA ILE A 7 19.65 2.59 -3.91
C ILE A 7 20.71 1.59 -4.36
N ASP A 8 21.26 0.82 -3.41
CA ASP A 8 22.17 -0.28 -3.73
C ASP A 8 21.43 -1.54 -4.21
N GLU A 9 22.15 -2.49 -4.81
CA GLU A 9 21.55 -3.71 -5.38
C GLU A 9 20.79 -4.55 -4.35
N LYS A 10 21.31 -4.62 -3.12
CA LYS A 10 20.74 -5.42 -2.05
C LYS A 10 19.44 -4.75 -1.56
N GLU A 11 19.45 -3.45 -1.30
CA GLU A 11 18.26 -2.68 -0.92
C GLU A 11 17.18 -2.80 -2.01
N ASN A 12 17.58 -2.65 -3.28
CA ASN A 12 16.67 -2.77 -4.41
C ASN A 12 16.02 -4.16 -4.48
N ALA A 13 16.80 -5.23 -4.29
CA ALA A 13 16.28 -6.59 -4.26
C ALA A 13 15.23 -6.76 -3.15
N TRP A 14 15.48 -6.20 -1.96
CA TRP A 14 14.54 -6.23 -0.85
C TRP A 14 13.25 -5.47 -1.10
N LEU A 15 13.35 -4.26 -1.63
CA LEU A 15 12.19 -3.45 -2.00
C LEU A 15 11.33 -4.19 -3.03
N ASN A 16 11.95 -4.86 -4.00
CA ASN A 16 11.25 -5.67 -4.99
C ASN A 16 10.59 -6.91 -4.37
N LEU A 17 11.32 -7.64 -3.53
CA LEU A 17 10.80 -8.85 -2.87
C LEU A 17 9.68 -8.52 -1.89
N ALA A 18 9.71 -7.37 -1.21
CA ALA A 18 8.65 -6.88 -0.34
C ALA A 18 7.43 -6.33 -1.12
N SER A 19 7.65 -5.88 -2.36
CA SER A 19 6.62 -5.29 -3.22
C SER A 19 5.68 -6.36 -3.75
N THR A 20 4.66 -6.65 -2.96
CA THR A 20 3.56 -7.52 -3.38
C THR A 20 2.40 -6.67 -3.92
N GLY A 21 1.67 -7.19 -4.92
CA GLY A 21 0.50 -6.51 -5.49
C GLY A 21 -0.66 -6.32 -4.52
N ALA A 22 -1.82 -5.92 -5.03
CA ALA A 22 -2.96 -5.58 -4.18
C ALA A 22 -3.67 -6.78 -3.53
N LEU A 23 -4.47 -6.54 -2.50
CA LEU A 23 -5.32 -7.58 -1.92
C LEU A 23 -6.38 -7.98 -2.96
N VAL A 24 -6.45 -9.28 -3.26
CA VAL A 24 -7.43 -9.85 -4.18
C VAL A 24 -8.06 -11.06 -3.50
N PHE A 25 -9.38 -11.07 -3.44
CA PHE A 25 -10.20 -12.14 -2.88
C PHE A 25 -11.46 -12.27 -3.72
N ALA A 26 -11.93 -13.49 -3.94
CA ALA A 26 -13.21 -13.74 -4.56
C ALA A 26 -13.77 -15.08 -4.08
N GLU A 27 -15.06 -15.11 -3.82
CA GLU A 27 -15.83 -16.33 -3.63
C GLU A 27 -17.01 -16.34 -4.61
N LYS A 28 -17.49 -17.53 -4.97
CA LYS A 28 -18.64 -17.65 -5.86
C LYS A 28 -19.88 -17.10 -5.14
N TYR A 29 -20.60 -16.20 -5.82
CA TYR A 29 -21.83 -15.61 -5.31
C TYR A 29 -22.73 -15.21 -6.49
N ASP A 30 -23.97 -15.69 -6.48
CA ASP A 30 -24.93 -15.53 -7.58
C ASP A 30 -26.12 -14.61 -7.22
N GLY A 31 -26.08 -13.98 -6.03
CA GLY A 31 -27.16 -13.10 -5.55
C GLY A 31 -26.92 -11.60 -5.84
N GLU A 32 -27.83 -10.75 -5.35
CA GLU A 32 -27.68 -9.29 -5.45
C GLU A 32 -26.51 -8.79 -4.60
N ALA A 33 -25.75 -7.84 -5.16
CA ALA A 33 -24.57 -7.27 -4.51
C ALA A 33 -24.35 -5.80 -4.88
N ILE A 34 -23.63 -5.09 -4.02
CA ILE A 34 -23.24 -3.70 -4.21
C ILE A 34 -21.71 -3.63 -4.28
N GLN A 35 -21.21 -2.90 -5.28
CA GLN A 35 -19.78 -2.61 -5.41
C GLN A 35 -19.45 -1.25 -4.79
N TYR A 36 -18.41 -1.25 -3.96
CA TYR A 36 -17.81 -0.06 -3.35
C TYR A 36 -16.38 0.10 -3.86
N ASP A 37 -15.91 1.35 -3.89
CA ASP A 37 -14.57 1.71 -4.33
C ASP A 37 -14.00 2.82 -3.43
N VAL A 38 -12.76 2.66 -2.97
CA VAL A 38 -12.09 3.67 -2.16
C VAL A 38 -11.50 4.75 -3.05
N ASN A 39 -12.18 5.90 -3.07
CA ASN A 39 -11.79 7.05 -3.89
C ASN A 39 -10.35 7.51 -3.59
N SER A 40 -9.47 7.43 -4.59
CA SER A 40 -8.08 7.91 -4.52
C SER A 40 -7.25 7.28 -3.39
N MET A 41 -7.46 6.01 -3.08
CA MET A 41 -6.82 5.31 -1.95
C MET A 41 -5.30 5.51 -1.87
N TYR A 42 -4.55 5.29 -2.96
CA TYR A 42 -3.09 5.43 -2.93
C TYR A 42 -2.63 6.84 -2.59
N ILE A 43 -3.34 7.85 -3.09
CA ILE A 43 -3.03 9.26 -2.85
C ILE A 43 -3.31 9.63 -1.41
N TYR A 44 -4.46 9.19 -0.89
CA TYR A 44 -4.78 9.34 0.51
C TYR A 44 -3.70 8.71 1.41
N GLU A 45 -3.29 7.47 1.10
CA GLU A 45 -2.25 6.76 1.85
C GLU A 45 -0.87 7.42 1.74
N MET A 46 -0.58 8.09 0.63
CA MET A 46 0.65 8.88 0.43
C MET A 46 0.68 10.14 1.30
N LEU A 47 -0.47 10.80 1.45
CA LEU A 47 -0.61 12.14 2.04
C LEU A 47 -0.91 12.12 3.54
N LYS A 48 -1.41 11.01 4.08
CA LYS A 48 -1.80 10.92 5.50
C LYS A 48 -0.64 11.30 6.43
N LYS A 49 -0.97 11.95 7.55
CA LYS A 49 0.00 12.47 8.52
C LYS A 49 0.90 11.38 9.09
N GLU A 50 0.37 10.18 9.27
CA GLU A 50 1.06 9.03 9.85
C GLU A 50 1.96 8.30 8.84
N ALA A 51 1.87 8.65 7.55
CA ALA A 51 2.76 8.09 6.55
C ALA A 51 4.16 8.66 6.71
N SER A 52 5.16 7.78 6.65
CA SER A 52 6.56 8.15 6.68
C SER A 52 7.30 7.34 5.62
N TRP A 53 8.03 8.06 4.77
CA TRP A 53 8.64 7.54 3.56
C TRP A 53 10.17 7.61 3.69
N PRO A 54 10.89 6.52 3.36
CA PRO A 54 12.35 6.56 3.43
C PRO A 54 12.97 7.38 2.30
N ILE A 55 13.97 8.20 2.65
CA ILE A 55 14.68 9.09 1.70
C ILE A 55 16.15 8.75 1.50
N ALA A 56 16.73 7.93 2.39
CA ALA A 56 18.10 7.45 2.34
C ALA A 56 18.16 5.90 2.43
N PRO A 57 19.33 5.29 2.20
CA PRO A 57 19.50 3.85 2.27
C PRO A 57 19.14 3.29 3.65
N ALA A 58 18.66 2.06 3.66
CA ALA A 58 18.40 1.31 4.88
C ALA A 58 19.61 0.47 5.29
N THR A 59 19.67 0.15 6.58
CA THR A 59 20.49 -0.96 7.05
C THR A 59 19.82 -2.26 6.62
N ILE A 60 20.52 -3.04 5.80
CA ILE A 60 19.98 -4.28 5.25
C ILE A 60 20.51 -5.46 6.04
N GLU A 61 19.63 -5.99 6.87
CA GLU A 61 19.82 -7.29 7.46
C GLU A 61 19.00 -8.27 6.57
N GLY A 62 19.56 -8.93 5.53
CA GLY A 62 19.05 -9.95 4.53
C GLY A 62 17.86 -10.94 4.76
N ASN A 63 17.79 -11.94 3.86
CA ASN A 63 16.53 -12.54 3.39
C ASN A 63 16.14 -13.88 4.03
N PRO A 64 14.83 -14.15 4.18
CA PRO A 64 14.31 -15.51 4.22
C PRO A 64 13.64 -15.98 2.92
N PRO A 65 13.55 -17.31 2.69
CA PRO A 65 12.70 -17.92 1.68
C PRO A 65 11.37 -18.54 2.19
N LYS A 66 10.52 -18.85 1.20
CA LYS A 66 9.12 -19.31 1.09
C LYS A 66 8.49 -20.29 2.09
N LYS A 67 7.17 -20.11 2.32
CA LYS A 67 6.08 -21.13 2.22
C LYS A 67 4.66 -20.51 2.11
N SER A 68 3.69 -21.30 1.66
CA SER A 68 2.53 -20.94 0.80
C SER A 68 1.20 -20.53 1.47
N LEU A 69 0.58 -19.49 0.90
CA LEU A 69 -0.81 -19.35 0.39
C LEU A 69 -0.82 -18.04 -0.45
N GLN A 70 -1.80 -17.78 -1.34
CA GLN A 70 -1.74 -16.59 -2.21
C GLN A 70 -2.32 -15.34 -1.52
N CYS A 71 -3.50 -15.47 -0.89
CA CYS A 71 -4.19 -14.45 -0.10
C CYS A 71 -5.17 -15.11 0.90
N THR A 72 -5.50 -14.42 1.99
CA THR A 72 -6.78 -14.57 2.73
C THR A 72 -7.70 -13.39 2.40
N ARG A 73 -8.90 -13.34 2.98
CA ARG A 73 -9.82 -12.18 2.87
C ARG A 73 -9.21 -10.87 3.41
N TYR A 74 -8.22 -10.96 4.31
CA TYR A 74 -7.68 -9.81 5.04
C TYR A 74 -6.17 -9.62 4.87
N LEU A 75 -5.45 -10.60 4.31
CA LEU A 75 -4.00 -10.53 4.16
C LEU A 75 -3.59 -11.08 2.81
N ARG A 76 -2.73 -10.36 2.10
CA ARG A 76 -2.00 -10.91 0.96
C ARG A 76 -0.69 -11.48 1.45
N TYR A 77 -0.49 -12.79 1.25
CA TYR A 77 0.79 -13.40 1.57
C TYR A 77 1.83 -12.97 0.54
N ASN A 78 3.01 -12.61 1.02
CA ASN A 78 4.14 -12.37 0.17
C ASN A 78 4.76 -13.74 -0.17
N PRO A 79 4.84 -14.13 -1.45
CA PRO A 79 5.46 -15.38 -1.82
C PRO A 79 6.91 -15.45 -1.36
N HIS A 80 7.64 -14.36 -1.18
CA HIS A 80 9.02 -14.39 -0.71
C HIS A 80 9.17 -14.43 0.82
N GLY A 81 8.07 -14.36 1.58
CA GLY A 81 8.13 -14.31 3.04
C GLY A 81 8.68 -13.00 3.60
N ILE A 82 8.77 -11.95 2.77
CA ILE A 82 9.29 -10.64 3.13
C ILE A 82 8.12 -9.67 3.28
N TYR A 83 7.98 -9.04 4.44
CA TYR A 83 6.80 -8.26 4.78
C TYR A 83 7.19 -6.89 5.32
N THR A 84 6.39 -5.87 4.99
CA THR A 84 6.52 -4.57 5.66
C THR A 84 5.89 -4.63 7.05
N HIS A 85 6.18 -3.63 7.88
CA HIS A 85 5.55 -3.51 9.20
C HIS A 85 4.01 -3.44 9.11
N TYR A 86 3.44 -2.85 8.05
CA TYR A 86 1.99 -2.82 7.83
C TYR A 86 1.41 -4.22 7.60
N ASP A 87 2.09 -5.06 6.81
CA ASP A 87 1.66 -6.44 6.58
C ASP A 87 1.74 -7.27 7.86
N LEU A 88 2.82 -7.11 8.65
CA LEU A 88 2.98 -7.81 9.92
C LEU A 88 1.96 -7.37 10.97
N GLU A 89 1.66 -6.07 11.05
CA GLU A 89 0.60 -5.54 11.92
C GLU A 89 -0.77 -6.09 11.50
N CYS A 90 -1.07 -6.09 10.20
CA CYS A 90 -2.29 -6.67 9.64
C CYS A 90 -2.41 -8.16 9.99
N ALA A 91 -1.33 -8.94 9.82
CA ALA A 91 -1.30 -10.35 10.17
C ALA A 91 -1.64 -10.57 11.66
N ARG A 92 -0.97 -9.85 12.57
CA ARG A 92 -1.23 -9.93 14.02
C ARG A 92 -2.67 -9.55 14.38
N LYS A 93 -3.18 -8.45 13.83
CA LYS A 93 -4.57 -8.01 14.04
C LYS A 93 -5.60 -9.03 13.55
N ASN A 94 -5.23 -9.86 12.59
CA ASN A 94 -6.06 -10.94 12.04
C ASN A 94 -5.80 -12.30 12.72
N GLY A 95 -5.18 -12.31 13.91
CA GLY A 95 -4.99 -13.51 14.72
C GLY A 95 -3.88 -14.44 14.23
N LEU A 96 -3.08 -14.01 13.24
CA LEU A 96 -1.96 -14.82 12.77
C LEU A 96 -0.77 -14.69 13.71
N LYS A 97 -0.17 -15.84 14.06
CA LYS A 97 1.09 -15.89 14.77
C LYS A 97 2.21 -15.41 13.85
N VAL A 98 2.82 -14.27 14.18
CA VAL A 98 3.99 -13.74 13.46
C VAL A 98 5.26 -14.16 14.22
N ILE A 99 6.06 -15.02 13.60
CA ILE A 99 7.35 -15.46 14.12
C ILE A 99 8.43 -14.83 13.24
N LEU A 100 9.33 -14.05 13.85
CA LEU A 100 10.51 -13.54 13.15
C LEU A 100 11.55 -14.64 13.07
N MET A 101 12.11 -14.85 11.88
CA MET A 101 13.19 -15.80 11.71
C MET A 101 14.50 -15.22 12.25
N ASN A 102 15.21 -15.99 13.07
CA ASN A 102 16.53 -15.62 13.57
C ASN A 102 17.63 -16.08 12.58
N ILE A 103 17.47 -15.72 11.31
CA ILE A 103 18.48 -15.99 10.28
C ILE A 103 19.15 -14.67 9.94
N SER A 104 20.48 -14.64 9.89
CA SER A 104 21.15 -13.45 9.41
C SER A 104 21.24 -13.53 7.88
N PRO A 105 20.74 -12.53 7.16
CA PRO A 105 20.25 -11.28 7.73
C PRO A 105 18.67 -11.33 7.73
N ASN A 106 17.90 -10.50 8.50
CA ASN A 106 16.43 -10.69 8.75
C ASN A 106 15.43 -9.50 8.57
N ALA A 107 15.86 -8.24 8.48
CA ALA A 107 15.04 -7.05 8.23
C ALA A 107 15.74 -5.93 7.44
N LEU A 108 14.98 -5.19 6.64
CA LEU A 108 15.38 -3.89 6.08
C LEU A 108 14.88 -2.77 6.99
N ILE A 109 15.78 -1.99 7.60
CA ILE A 109 15.42 -0.98 8.61
C ILE A 109 15.76 0.43 8.13
N TYR A 110 14.74 1.29 8.12
CA TYR A 110 14.88 2.74 7.93
C TYR A 110 14.70 3.46 9.26
N GLU A 111 15.78 4.05 9.76
CA GLU A 111 15.79 4.85 10.98
C GLU A 111 14.94 6.14 10.85
N ARG A 112 14.58 6.75 11.99
CA ARG A 112 13.72 7.95 12.00
C ARG A 112 14.31 9.14 11.26
N ASN A 113 15.60 9.37 11.40
CA ASN A 113 16.36 10.47 10.80
C ASN A 113 16.49 10.37 9.27
N VAL A 114 16.26 9.18 8.68
CA VAL A 114 16.33 8.94 7.23
C VAL A 114 14.95 8.83 6.57
N ARG A 115 13.91 9.36 7.22
CA ARG A 115 12.53 9.35 6.72
C ARG A 115 11.94 10.75 6.71
N ILE A 116 11.03 10.99 5.78
CA ILE A 116 10.21 12.20 5.67
C ILE A 116 8.74 11.83 5.84
N THR A 117 7.90 12.72 6.39
CA THR A 117 6.45 12.41 6.48
C THR A 117 5.78 12.59 5.12
N GLY A 118 4.68 11.87 4.89
CA GLY A 118 3.86 12.03 3.68
C GLY A 118 3.27 13.43 3.54
N ARG A 119 2.89 14.03 4.67
CA ARG A 119 2.47 15.43 4.75
C ARG A 119 3.57 16.38 4.30
N ASP A 120 4.79 16.23 4.82
CA ASP A 120 5.88 17.14 4.46
C ASP A 120 6.33 16.95 3.00
N MET A 121 6.28 15.71 2.50
CA MET A 121 6.73 15.42 1.14
C MET A 121 5.68 15.76 0.08
N PHE A 122 4.39 15.57 0.37
CA PHE A 122 3.33 15.66 -0.63
C PHE A 122 2.15 16.55 -0.27
N GLY A 123 2.00 16.94 1.00
CA GLY A 123 0.79 17.54 1.55
C GLY A 123 0.34 18.81 0.83
N GLU A 124 1.26 19.73 0.57
CA GLU A 124 0.93 21.05 0.00
C GLU A 124 0.29 20.93 -1.39
N TRP A 125 1.00 20.35 -2.36
CA TRP A 125 0.50 20.21 -3.73
C TRP A 125 -0.60 19.13 -3.83
N GLY A 126 -0.50 18.05 -3.05
CA GLY A 126 -1.47 16.96 -3.06
C GLY A 126 -2.86 17.40 -2.62
N ASN A 127 -2.93 18.26 -1.58
CA ASN A 127 -4.19 18.83 -1.11
C ASN A 127 -4.80 19.80 -2.13
N ILE A 128 -3.97 20.62 -2.80
CA ILE A 128 -4.44 21.51 -3.87
C ILE A 128 -5.13 20.70 -4.97
N LEU A 129 -4.45 19.68 -5.51
CA LEU A 129 -5.03 18.85 -6.58
C LEU A 129 -6.24 18.05 -6.11
N TYR A 130 -6.25 17.59 -4.87
CA TYR A 130 -7.39 16.88 -4.30
C TYR A 130 -8.63 17.77 -4.22
N ASN A 131 -8.47 19.03 -3.82
CA ASN A 131 -9.57 20.00 -3.77
C ASN A 131 -10.12 20.29 -5.17
N ILE A 132 -9.26 20.55 -6.16
CA ILE A 132 -9.67 20.73 -7.56
C ILE A 132 -10.38 19.47 -8.09
N LYS A 133 -9.90 18.27 -7.72
CA LYS A 133 -10.55 17.02 -8.09
C LYS A 133 -11.97 16.91 -7.55
N LYS A 134 -12.24 17.43 -6.34
CA LYS A 134 -13.59 17.42 -5.74
C LYS A 134 -14.58 18.33 -6.47
N GLU A 135 -14.11 19.45 -7.02
CA GLU A 135 -14.93 20.38 -7.80
C GLU A 135 -15.47 19.74 -9.10
N GLY A 136 -14.75 18.75 -9.63
CA GLY A 136 -15.18 17.99 -10.82
C GLY A 136 -14.90 18.74 -12.14
N GLY A 137 -15.66 18.41 -13.19
CA GLY A 137 -15.46 18.99 -14.51
C GLY A 137 -14.11 18.64 -15.16
N THR A 138 -13.68 19.44 -16.14
CA THR A 138 -12.42 19.24 -16.86
C THR A 138 -11.21 19.38 -15.93
N ALA A 139 -11.21 20.41 -15.07
CA ALA A 139 -10.14 20.63 -14.10
C ALA A 139 -10.02 19.44 -13.13
N GLY A 140 -11.14 18.92 -12.61
CA GLY A 140 -11.12 17.76 -11.72
C GLY A 140 -10.60 16.48 -12.40
N LYS A 141 -10.90 16.27 -13.68
CA LYS A 141 -10.34 15.16 -14.47
C LYS A 141 -8.83 15.29 -14.63
N VAL A 142 -8.32 16.49 -14.93
CA VAL A 142 -6.88 16.76 -15.04
C VAL A 142 -6.19 16.56 -13.69
N SER A 143 -6.75 17.09 -12.61
CA SER A 143 -6.20 16.91 -11.25
C SER A 143 -6.18 15.44 -10.84
N LYS A 144 -7.20 14.66 -11.19
CA LYS A 144 -7.17 13.20 -11.01
C LYS A 144 -6.02 12.55 -11.78
N ALA A 145 -5.81 12.94 -13.04
CA ALA A 145 -4.71 12.40 -13.85
C ALA A 145 -3.34 12.74 -13.27
N LEU A 146 -3.14 13.97 -12.79
CA LEU A 146 -1.90 14.41 -12.12
C LEU A 146 -1.64 13.67 -10.81
N LEU A 147 -2.68 13.45 -10.01
CA LEU A 147 -2.57 12.65 -8.79
C LEU A 147 -2.15 11.21 -9.12
N VAL A 148 -2.85 10.56 -10.06
CA VAL A 148 -2.56 9.17 -10.46
C VAL A 148 -1.17 9.03 -11.10
N SER A 149 -0.74 10.03 -11.89
CA SER A 149 0.58 9.99 -12.54
C SER A 149 1.73 10.06 -11.55
N LEU A 150 1.60 10.78 -10.43
CA LEU A 150 2.65 10.80 -9.41
C LEU A 150 2.93 9.40 -8.87
N TRP A 151 1.88 8.68 -8.44
CA TRP A 151 2.04 7.31 -7.96
C TRP A 151 2.74 6.45 -9.02
N GLY A 152 2.28 6.54 -10.28
CA GLY A 152 2.87 5.83 -11.40
C GLY A 152 4.37 6.14 -11.56
N ALA A 153 4.76 7.41 -11.48
CA ALA A 153 6.14 7.86 -11.64
C ALA A 153 7.04 7.48 -10.46
N LEU A 154 6.55 7.53 -9.22
CA LEU A 154 7.35 7.18 -8.04
C LEU A 154 7.66 5.68 -7.98
N CYS A 155 6.72 4.86 -8.43
CA CYS A 155 6.73 3.42 -8.21
C CYS A 155 6.82 2.61 -9.51
N GLU A 156 7.25 3.28 -10.60
CA GLU A 156 7.44 2.69 -11.91
C GLU A 156 8.41 1.50 -11.84
N GLN A 157 7.96 0.38 -12.39
CA GLN A 157 8.77 -0.82 -12.51
C GLN A 157 8.54 -1.44 -13.88
N ARG A 158 9.61 -1.78 -14.58
CA ARG A 158 9.56 -2.47 -15.87
C ARG A 158 10.44 -3.70 -15.78
N ASN A 159 9.92 -4.86 -16.20
CA ASN A 159 10.65 -6.14 -16.18
C ASN A 159 11.30 -6.47 -14.82
N GLY A 160 10.64 -6.14 -13.71
CA GLY A 160 11.17 -6.38 -12.37
C GLY A 160 12.19 -5.34 -11.88
N GLN A 161 12.61 -4.39 -12.71
CA GLN A 161 13.54 -3.31 -12.33
C GLN A 161 12.79 -2.02 -11.97
N ASN A 162 13.21 -1.38 -10.88
CA ASN A 162 12.64 -0.11 -10.45
C ASN A 162 13.21 1.04 -11.27
N TYR A 163 12.34 1.76 -11.97
CA TYR A 163 12.65 2.98 -12.72
C TYR A 163 12.11 4.24 -12.05
N GLY A 164 11.19 4.06 -11.09
CA GLY A 164 10.59 5.16 -10.38
C GLY A 164 11.60 5.99 -9.61
N THR A 165 11.29 7.28 -9.44
CA THR A 165 12.20 8.23 -8.78
C THR A 165 12.37 7.97 -7.29
N HIS A 166 11.43 7.25 -6.66
CA HIS A 166 11.50 6.86 -5.24
C HIS A 166 11.01 5.42 -4.99
N PRO A 167 11.79 4.40 -5.39
CA PRO A 167 11.40 2.99 -5.24
C PRO A 167 11.15 2.56 -3.79
N ARG A 168 11.79 3.26 -2.83
CA ARG A 168 11.63 3.05 -1.38
C ARG A 168 10.19 3.21 -0.91
N ILE A 169 9.35 3.99 -1.60
CA ILE A 169 7.95 4.24 -1.21
C ILE A 169 7.06 3.03 -1.51
N LYS A 170 7.32 2.36 -2.62
CA LYS A 170 6.42 1.36 -3.23
C LYS A 170 5.96 0.25 -2.27
N PRO A 171 6.84 -0.52 -1.61
CA PRO A 171 6.40 -1.65 -0.80
C PRO A 171 5.54 -1.19 0.38
N PHE A 172 5.89 -0.05 1.00
CA PHE A 172 5.14 0.51 2.12
C PHE A 172 3.79 1.06 1.68
N LEU A 173 3.71 1.75 0.53
CA LEU A 173 2.45 2.27 0.04
C LEU A 173 1.48 1.14 -0.32
N LEU A 174 1.95 0.11 -1.04
CA LEU A 174 1.14 -1.05 -1.40
C LEU A 174 0.64 -1.78 -0.15
N ALA A 175 1.50 -1.98 0.85
CA ALA A 175 1.11 -2.62 2.10
C ALA A 175 0.12 -1.78 2.92
N SER A 176 0.31 -0.46 2.95
CA SER A 176 -0.59 0.46 3.63
C SER A 176 -1.98 0.48 2.98
N ALA A 177 -2.04 0.49 1.66
CA ALA A 177 -3.27 0.33 0.87
C ALA A 177 -3.98 -1.00 1.17
N ARG A 178 -3.25 -2.13 1.17
CA ARG A 178 -3.81 -3.43 1.53
C ARG A 178 -4.37 -3.45 2.95
N LYS A 179 -3.63 -2.89 3.90
CA LYS A 179 -4.05 -2.77 5.30
C LYS A 179 -5.36 -1.98 5.39
N ARG A 180 -5.48 -0.84 4.70
CA ARG A 180 -6.71 -0.03 4.68
C ARG A 180 -7.91 -0.83 4.18
N ILE A 181 -7.78 -1.50 3.04
CA ILE A 181 -8.88 -2.33 2.51
C ILE A 181 -9.23 -3.46 3.47
N SER A 182 -8.23 -4.12 4.05
CA SER A 182 -8.47 -5.12 5.09
C SER A 182 -9.25 -4.55 6.26
N GLU A 183 -8.92 -3.34 6.74
CA GLU A 183 -9.60 -2.70 7.87
C GLU A 183 -11.04 -2.29 7.52
N ILE A 184 -11.29 -1.84 6.29
CA ILE A 184 -12.64 -1.49 5.79
C ILE A 184 -13.54 -2.73 5.68
N VAL A 185 -13.02 -3.82 5.11
CA VAL A 185 -13.84 -5.02 4.81
C VAL A 185 -13.97 -5.97 6.00
N LYS A 186 -13.06 -5.89 6.98
CA LYS A 186 -13.09 -6.75 8.18
C LYS A 186 -14.43 -6.73 8.94
N PRO A 187 -15.02 -5.57 9.31
CA PRO A 187 -16.30 -5.55 10.01
C PRO A 187 -17.47 -6.10 9.17
N LEU A 188 -17.33 -6.15 7.84
CA LEU A 188 -18.36 -6.68 6.94
C LEU A 188 -18.35 -8.22 6.89
N GLY A 189 -17.25 -8.85 7.30
CA GLY A 189 -17.16 -10.30 7.44
C GLY A 189 -17.45 -11.05 6.15
N ASP A 190 -18.36 -12.02 6.23
CA ASP A 190 -18.77 -12.87 5.10
C ASP A 190 -19.68 -12.16 4.09
N GLN A 191 -20.11 -10.93 4.36
CA GLN A 191 -20.84 -10.15 3.34
C GLN A 191 -19.92 -9.80 2.17
N VAL A 192 -18.60 -9.74 2.36
CA VAL A 192 -17.64 -9.39 1.30
C VAL A 192 -17.43 -10.58 0.37
N LYS A 193 -17.87 -10.45 -0.88
CA LYS A 193 -17.82 -11.49 -1.90
C LYS A 193 -16.63 -11.36 -2.84
N ARG A 194 -16.14 -10.14 -3.01
CA ARG A 194 -14.97 -9.86 -3.85
C ARG A 194 -14.18 -8.68 -3.30
N ILE A 195 -12.87 -8.75 -3.42
CA ILE A 195 -11.93 -7.64 -3.22
C ILE A 195 -11.04 -7.61 -4.45
N HIS A 196 -10.88 -6.43 -5.02
CA HIS A 196 -9.90 -6.18 -6.06
C HIS A 196 -9.34 -4.78 -5.87
N THR A 197 -8.06 -4.70 -5.50
CA THR A 197 -7.36 -3.44 -5.25
C THR A 197 -8.01 -2.61 -4.13
N ASP A 198 -8.64 -1.51 -4.50
CA ASP A 198 -9.40 -0.52 -3.73
C ASP A 198 -10.91 -0.77 -3.76
N GLY A 199 -11.36 -1.68 -4.62
CA GLY A 199 -12.76 -2.04 -4.78
C GLY A 199 -13.11 -3.32 -4.03
N PHE A 200 -14.35 -3.36 -3.52
CA PHE A 200 -14.90 -4.58 -2.94
C PHE A 200 -16.40 -4.69 -3.23
N ILE A 201 -16.89 -5.92 -3.27
CA ILE A 201 -18.30 -6.24 -3.52
C ILE A 201 -18.86 -6.89 -2.27
N VAL A 202 -20.03 -6.43 -1.84
CA VAL A 202 -20.75 -6.99 -0.69
C VAL A 202 -22.13 -7.50 -1.08
N ALA A 203 -22.54 -8.60 -0.46
CA ALA A 203 -23.92 -9.09 -0.52
C ALA A 203 -24.80 -8.27 0.43
N GLY A 204 -25.94 -7.78 -0.05
CA GLY A 204 -26.90 -7.01 0.73
C GLY A 204 -26.52 -5.53 0.93
N LYS A 205 -27.30 -4.84 1.78
CA LYS A 205 -27.06 -3.43 2.15
C LYS A 205 -26.13 -3.36 3.35
N VAL A 206 -25.10 -2.52 3.24
CA VAL A 206 -24.16 -2.25 4.33
C VAL A 206 -24.13 -0.76 4.66
N GLU A 207 -24.03 -0.43 5.94
CA GLU A 207 -23.71 0.92 6.37
C GLU A 207 -22.18 1.09 6.39
N LEU A 208 -21.67 1.94 5.51
CA LEU A 208 -20.26 2.31 5.45
C LEU A 208 -20.13 3.79 5.79
N LYS A 209 -19.15 4.12 6.63
CA LYS A 209 -18.75 5.52 6.82
C LYS A 209 -18.17 6.03 5.50
N THR A 210 -18.87 6.94 4.85
CA THR A 210 -18.41 7.63 3.65
C THR A 210 -17.72 8.95 4.03
N GLY A 211 -16.70 9.33 3.28
CA GLY A 211 -15.92 10.54 3.54
C GLY A 211 -14.67 10.25 4.36
N ILE A 212 -13.51 10.51 3.77
CA ILE A 212 -12.26 10.63 4.50
C ILE A 212 -11.79 12.05 4.28
N GLU A 213 -11.72 12.84 5.35
CA GLU A 213 -11.02 14.13 5.34
C GLU A 213 -9.52 13.85 5.23
N MET A 214 -8.86 14.55 4.32
CA MET A 214 -7.41 14.50 4.12
C MET A 214 -6.72 15.55 4.99
#